data_AF-A0A139TUB3-F1
#
_entry.id   AF-A0A139TUB3-F1
#
_cell.length_a   1.000
_cell.length_b   1.000
_cell.length_c   1.000
_cell.angle_alpha   90.00
_cell.angle_beta   90.00
_cell.angle_gamma   90.00
#
_symmetry.space_group_name_H-M   'P 1'
#
loop_
_entity.id
_entity.type
_entity.pdbx_description
1 polymer ?
#
loop_
_entity_poly.entity_id
_entity_poly.type
_entity_poly.pdbx_seq_one_letter_code
_entity_poly.pdbx_strand_id
1 'polypeptide(L)' 'MAKTNTTTNNTDTTSPTPQAPAQQEALVLVRVTRTGTLINGAYGRAGAVTRVTAAQAKALEEAKLAVRIGV' A
#
# COMPACT_ATOMS: atom_id res chain seq x y z
N MET A 1 -5.72 -46.48 -42.62
CA MET A 1 -6.28 -45.22 -42.08
C MET A 1 -6.45 -45.38 -40.58
N ALA A 2 -5.80 -44.54 -39.77
CA ALA A 2 -6.24 -44.04 -38.46
C ALA A 2 -5.06 -43.25 -37.85
N LYS A 3 -5.12 -41.91 -37.92
CA LYS A 3 -4.26 -41.01 -37.14
C LYS A 3 -5.03 -40.70 -35.86
N THR A 4 -4.50 -41.07 -34.71
CA THR A 4 -5.01 -40.61 -33.41
C THR A 4 -3.96 -39.73 -32.75
N ASN A 5 -3.94 -38.46 -33.16
CA ASN A 5 -3.37 -37.38 -32.37
C ASN A 5 -4.44 -36.98 -31.34
N THR A 6 -4.27 -37.39 -30.10
CA THR A 6 -5.07 -36.86 -28.99
C THR A 6 -4.15 -36.03 -28.10
N THR A 7 -4.00 -34.76 -28.47
CA THR A 7 -3.50 -33.71 -27.59
C THR A 7 -4.68 -33.24 -26.75
N THR A 8 -4.67 -33.49 -25.44
CA THR A 8 -5.63 -32.87 -24.52
C THR A 8 -4.86 -32.04 -23.50
N ASN A 9 -5.15 -30.74 -23.54
CA ASN A 9 -4.49 -29.66 -22.83
C ASN A 9 -4.48 -29.85 -21.31
N ASN A 10 -3.34 -29.49 -20.70
CA ASN A 10 -3.26 -29.21 -19.28
C ASN A 10 -4.17 -28.01 -18.96
N THR A 11 -5.10 -28.20 -18.03
CA THR A 11 -5.94 -27.14 -17.46
C THR A 11 -5.07 -26.21 -16.62
N ASP A 12 -4.54 -25.16 -17.24
CA ASP A 12 -3.87 -24.07 -16.55
C ASP A 12 -4.95 -23.13 -15.96
N THR A 13 -5.19 -23.25 -14.65
CA THR A 13 -6.14 -22.40 -13.90
C THR A 13 -5.46 -21.18 -13.28
N THR A 14 -4.38 -20.68 -13.87
CA THR A 14 -3.82 -19.38 -13.48
C THR A 14 -4.56 -18.26 -14.21
N SER A 15 -5.81 -18.00 -13.81
CA SER A 15 -6.40 -16.69 -14.09
C SER A 15 -5.51 -15.65 -13.38
N PRO A 16 -4.85 -14.71 -14.09
CA PRO A 16 -4.24 -13.59 -13.41
C PRO A 16 -5.41 -12.85 -12.76
N THR A 17 -5.44 -12.83 -11.42
CA THR A 17 -6.27 -11.85 -10.72
C THR A 17 -5.96 -10.50 -11.36
N PRO A 18 -6.97 -9.72 -11.79
CA PRO A 18 -6.73 -8.37 -12.24
C PRO A 18 -5.99 -7.68 -11.10
N GLN A 19 -4.72 -7.37 -11.30
CA GLN A 19 -4.01 -6.49 -10.38
C GLN A 19 -4.81 -5.20 -10.43
N ALA A 20 -5.56 -4.91 -9.36
CA ALA A 20 -6.30 -3.68 -9.25
C ALA A 20 -5.35 -2.55 -9.67
N PRO A 21 -5.77 -1.61 -10.53
CA PRO A 21 -4.89 -0.54 -10.98
C PRO A 21 -4.23 0.03 -9.75
N ALA A 22 -2.90 0.12 -9.73
CA ALA A 22 -2.14 0.63 -8.60
C ALA A 22 -2.75 1.98 -8.24
N GLN A 23 -3.64 1.97 -7.25
CA GLN A 23 -4.41 3.13 -6.88
C GLN A 23 -3.34 4.13 -6.49
N GLN A 24 -3.23 5.23 -7.22
CA GLN A 24 -2.38 6.34 -6.80
C GLN A 24 -2.98 6.81 -5.48
N GLU A 25 -2.53 6.20 -4.38
CA GLU A 25 -3.01 6.50 -3.05
C GLU A 25 -2.68 7.96 -2.83
N ALA A 26 -3.73 8.78 -2.72
CA ALA A 26 -3.58 10.19 -2.42
C ALA A 26 -2.79 10.29 -1.11
N LEU A 27 -1.57 10.82 -1.23
CA LEU A 27 -0.69 11.02 -0.10
C LEU A 27 -1.20 12.20 0.71
N VAL A 28 -1.17 12.04 2.02
CA VAL A 28 -1.64 13.02 2.99
C VAL A 28 -0.43 13.56 3.75
N LEU A 29 -0.41 14.87 3.96
CA LEU A 29 0.59 15.53 4.80
C LEU A 29 0.23 15.37 6.27
N VAL A 30 1.14 14.77 7.04
CA VAL A 30 1.03 14.64 8.49
C VAL A 30 2.19 15.34 9.18
N ARG A 31 1.90 15.97 10.31
CA ARG A 31 2.90 16.51 11.23
C ARG A 31 3.10 15.54 12.39
N VAL A 32 4.32 15.05 12.55
CA VAL A 32 4.71 14.17 13.64
C VAL A 32 4.62 14.92 14.97
N THR A 33 3.99 14.34 15.98
CA THR A 33 3.88 14.92 17.32
C THR A 33 4.87 14.29 18.30
N ARG A 34 5.33 13.07 18.03
CA ARG A 34 6.27 12.33 18.89
C ARG A 34 7.58 11.97 18.16
N THR A 35 8.71 12.34 18.75
CA THR A 35 10.03 11.93 18.26
C THR A 35 10.22 10.42 18.40
N GLY A 36 10.79 9.78 17.39
CA GLY A 36 10.93 8.32 17.32
C GLY A 36 9.73 7.61 16.71
N THR A 37 8.79 8.35 16.11
CA THR A 37 7.68 7.74 15.36
C THR A 37 8.22 7.16 14.06
N LEU A 38 8.08 5.85 13.84
CA LEU A 38 8.48 5.21 12.60
C LEU A 38 7.46 5.52 11.49
N ILE A 39 7.91 6.17 10.42
CA ILE A 39 7.10 6.53 9.25
C ILE A 39 7.89 6.20 7.99
N ASN A 40 7.32 5.38 7.10
CA ASN A 40 7.96 4.93 5.86
C ASN A 40 9.38 4.37 6.07
N GLY A 41 9.61 3.66 7.18
CA GLY A 41 10.91 3.09 7.54
C GLY A 41 11.91 4.07 8.16
N ALA A 42 11.56 5.34 8.32
CA ALA A 42 12.41 6.35 8.97
C ALA A 42 11.80 6.83 10.29
N TYR A 43 12.64 7.10 11.29
CA TYR A 43 12.20 7.67 12.55
C TYR A 43 12.03 9.18 12.46
N GLY A 44 10.78 9.65 12.51
CA GLY A 44 10.41 11.05 12.50
C GLY A 44 10.74 11.76 13.83
N ARG A 45 11.07 13.05 13.73
CA ARG A 45 11.18 13.96 14.88
C ARG A 45 9.85 14.68 15.11
N ALA A 46 9.52 14.97 16.36
CA ALA A 46 8.37 15.82 16.67
C ALA A 46 8.47 17.17 15.93
N GLY A 47 7.37 17.59 15.32
CA GLY A 47 7.27 18.79 14.48
C GLY A 47 7.58 18.56 13.00
N ALA A 48 8.21 17.43 12.62
CA ALA A 48 8.52 17.13 11.22
C ALA A 48 7.25 16.86 10.41
N VAL A 49 7.27 17.26 9.14
CA VAL A 49 6.17 17.02 8.20
C VAL A 49 6.58 15.95 7.21
N THR A 50 5.69 14.98 6.96
CA THR A 50 5.94 13.90 6.02
C THR A 50 4.66 13.53 5.27
N ARG A 51 4.81 12.86 4.13
CA ARG A 51 3.72 12.37 3.29
C ARG A 51 3.53 10.88 3.50
N VAL A 52 2.30 10.48 3.82
CA VAL A 52 1.92 9.09 4.11
C VAL A 52 0.61 8.76 3.41
N THR A 53 0.27 7.48 3.29
CA THR A 53 -1.06 7.10 2.77
C THR A 53 -2.15 7.53 3.75
N ALA A 54 -3.39 7.70 3.26
CA ALA A 54 -4.51 8.06 4.11
C ALA A 54 -4.76 7.03 5.24
N ALA A 55 -4.51 5.75 4.97
CA ALA A 55 -4.59 4.69 5.96
C ALA A 55 -3.53 4.84 7.07
N GLN A 56 -2.28 5.11 6.70
CA GLN A 56 -1.22 5.39 7.67
C GLN A 56 -1.48 6.66 8.47
N ALA A 57 -1.95 7.74 7.83
CA ALA A 57 -2.31 8.98 8.52
C ALA A 57 -3.35 8.73 9.62
N LYS A 58 -4.38 7.93 9.31
CA LYS A 58 -5.40 7.53 10.28
C LYS A 58 -4.80 6.73 11.45
N ALA A 59 -3.96 5.74 11.18
CA ALA A 59 -3.31 4.95 12.21
C ALA A 59 -2.40 5.80 13.13
N LEU A 60 -1.67 6.76 12.56
CA LEU A 60 -0.81 7.66 13.30
C LEU A 60 -1.60 8.65 14.19
N GLU A 61 -2.76 9.10 13.73
CA GLU A 61 -3.67 9.95 14.52
C GLU A 61 -4.31 9.20 15.68
N GLU A 62 -4.81 7.98 15.45
CA GLU A 62 -5.38 7.12 16.50
C GLU A 62 -4.34 6.80 17.58
N ALA A 63 -3.09 6.58 17.18
CA ALA A 63 -1.96 6.38 18.10
C ALA A 63 -1.45 7.68 18.75
N LYS A 64 -1.99 8.86 18.39
CA LYS A 64 -1.55 10.19 18.85
C LYS A 64 -0.07 10.49 18.54
N LEU A 65 0.46 9.91 17.47
CA LEU A 65 1.87 10.03 17.04
C LEU A 65 2.09 11.08 15.95
N ALA A 66 1.04 11.38 15.18
CA ALA A 66 1.03 12.46 14.20
C ALA A 66 -0.38 13.04 14.04
N VAL A 67 -0.49 14.20 13.38
CA VAL A 67 -1.75 14.87 13.07
C VAL A 67 -1.78 15.20 11.57
N ARG A 68 -2.91 14.98 10.89
CA ARG A 68 -3.07 15.43 9.50
C ARG A 68 -3.10 16.95 9.42
N ILE A 69 -2.39 17.49 8.44
CA ILE A 69 -2.30 18.94 8.20
C ILE A 69 -2.67 19.33 6.76
N GLY A 70 -2.87 18.37 5.85
CA GLY A 70 -3.30 18.64 4.47
C GLY A 70 -3.30 17.40 3.58
N VAL A 71 -3.80 17.54 2.34
CA VAL A 71 -3.71 16.56 1.25
C VAL A 71 -2.81 17.09 0.14
#